data_AF-A0A7Y4A4S6-F1
#
_entry.id   AF-A0A7Y4A4S6-F1
#
_cell.length_a   1.000
_cell.length_b   1.000
_cell.length_c   1.000
_cell.angle_alpha   90.00
_cell.angle_beta   90.00
_cell.angle_gamma   90.00
#
_symmetry.space_group_name_H-M   'P 1'
#
loop_
_entity.id
_entity.type
_entity.pdbx_description
1 polymer ?
#
loop_
_entity_poly.entity_id
_entity_poly.type
_entity_poly.pdbx_seq_one_letter_code
_entity_poly.pdbx_strand_id
1 'polypeptide(L)'
;MKKLAIAISAILASGTVYAGNEAGVQLNDSLDDDVTITQNTTLANLSLGNDVTVGLQTTENNEIAILQTGNLNNSEVLATNAEDSFFDVTQTGNNNTASITTFGATNTGNDVDIVQQGNLNNSSVSVDGGSSNVANINIQGFDNVTEASFNGSGANGNTVLNTINDGSRNNSVTNTVNGGTGNTADVLIQDGWTNQITTTQNGSGSQADIDVTDFSDNNTVSLTQNDTNTASVTIDGASWTNSVTISQYNNNSVDIDLVDNSDSNILTVTQSTNDSSALVSLTSSDSNAVSISQNAWDVASVYGTNAVNATVTILQN
;
A
#
# COMPACT_ATOMS: atom_id res chain seq x y z
N MET A 1 -9.19 -33.84 -21.48
CA MET A 1 -7.88 -33.20 -21.71
C MET A 1 -8.13 -31.72 -21.57
N LYS A 2 -7.77 -31.12 -20.43
CA LYS A 2 -7.51 -29.67 -20.42
C LYS A 2 -6.31 -29.42 -21.35
N LYS A 3 -6.21 -28.23 -21.93
CA LYS A 3 -5.01 -27.88 -22.69
C LYS A 3 -3.92 -27.48 -21.70
N LEU A 4 -2.71 -27.26 -22.21
CA LEU A 4 -1.63 -26.68 -21.45
C LEU A 4 -0.97 -25.66 -22.37
N ALA A 5 -1.57 -24.48 -22.42
CA ALA A 5 -1.23 -23.36 -23.28
C ALA A 5 -0.31 -22.37 -22.54
N ILE A 6 0.70 -22.88 -21.85
CA ILE A 6 1.71 -22.04 -21.19
C ILE A 6 2.53 -21.33 -22.27
N ALA A 7 2.53 -20.00 -22.24
CA ALA A 7 3.57 -19.20 -22.87
C ALA A 7 4.61 -18.83 -21.82
N ILE A 8 5.90 -19.01 -22.15
CA ILE A 8 6.99 -18.39 -21.40
C ILE A 8 7.77 -17.53 -22.38
N SER A 9 7.79 -16.20 -22.16
CA SER A 9 8.49 -15.27 -23.04
C SER A 9 9.62 -14.56 -22.28
N ALA A 10 10.85 -15.06 -22.45
CA ALA A 10 12.04 -14.56 -21.74
C ALA A 10 12.95 -13.72 -22.65
N ILE A 11 13.00 -12.40 -22.45
CA ILE A 11 13.82 -11.46 -23.23
C ILE A 11 14.99 -10.95 -22.38
N LEU A 12 16.17 -11.52 -22.60
CA LEU A 12 17.41 -11.22 -21.89
C LEU A 12 18.29 -10.25 -22.69
N ALA A 13 18.04 -8.94 -22.59
CA ALA A 13 18.73 -7.90 -23.35
C ALA A 13 19.98 -7.37 -22.62
N SER A 14 21.12 -7.31 -23.34
CA SER A 14 22.37 -6.73 -22.84
C SER A 14 23.26 -6.20 -23.97
N GLY A 15 23.99 -5.12 -23.71
CA GLY A 15 24.89 -4.49 -24.68
C GLY A 15 26.24 -5.19 -24.79
N THR A 16 26.39 -6.15 -25.71
CA THR A 16 27.67 -6.77 -26.15
C THR A 16 28.43 -7.68 -25.18
N VAL A 17 28.09 -7.75 -23.89
CA VAL A 17 28.59 -8.76 -22.93
C VAL A 17 27.44 -9.27 -22.07
N TYR A 18 27.43 -10.56 -21.74
CA TYR A 18 26.45 -11.15 -20.82
C TYR A 18 26.41 -10.34 -19.51
N ALA A 19 25.24 -9.79 -19.20
CA ALA A 19 25.07 -8.87 -18.08
C ALA A 19 24.54 -9.55 -16.81
N GLY A 20 24.57 -10.88 -16.74
CA GLY A 20 24.28 -11.63 -15.52
C GLY A 20 22.80 -11.72 -15.12
N ASN A 21 21.86 -11.39 -16.01
CA ASN A 21 20.43 -11.57 -15.71
C ASN A 21 20.12 -13.07 -15.51
N GLU A 22 19.37 -13.38 -14.45
CA GLU A 22 18.90 -14.73 -14.12
C GLU A 22 17.36 -14.75 -14.05
N ALA A 23 16.76 -15.89 -14.40
CA ALA A 23 15.32 -16.08 -14.41
C ALA A 23 14.97 -17.56 -14.21
N GLY A 24 14.38 -17.89 -13.05
CA GLY A 24 13.85 -19.21 -12.72
C GLY A 24 12.33 -19.25 -12.80
N VAL A 25 11.77 -20.29 -13.44
CA VAL A 25 10.32 -20.55 -13.45
C VAL A 25 10.08 -22.00 -13.02
N GLN A 26 9.26 -22.18 -11.99
CA GLN A 26 8.82 -23.47 -11.47
C GLN A 26 7.30 -23.57 -11.58
N LEU A 27 6.80 -24.65 -12.18
CA LEU A 27 5.38 -24.89 -12.42
C LEU A 27 5.03 -26.29 -11.92
N ASN A 28 4.01 -26.41 -11.05
CA ASN A 28 3.65 -27.65 -10.37
C ASN A 28 2.12 -27.78 -10.30
N ASP A 29 1.53 -28.71 -11.04
CA ASP A 29 0.07 -28.80 -11.24
C ASP A 29 -0.59 -27.49 -11.74
N SER A 30 0.19 -26.67 -12.47
CA SER A 30 -0.18 -25.42 -13.14
C SER A 30 -0.81 -25.64 -14.53
N LEU A 31 -1.60 -24.68 -15.02
CA LEU A 31 -2.52 -24.88 -16.14
C LEU A 31 -2.93 -23.58 -16.84
N ASP A 32 -2.69 -23.51 -18.16
CA ASP A 32 -3.11 -22.38 -19.02
C ASP A 32 -2.67 -20.99 -18.47
N ASP A 33 -1.62 -20.96 -17.63
CA ASP A 33 -0.94 -19.77 -17.09
C ASP A 33 0.07 -19.18 -18.09
N ASP A 34 0.17 -17.85 -18.23
CA ASP A 34 1.16 -17.13 -19.06
C ASP A 34 2.25 -16.49 -18.17
N VAL A 35 3.52 -16.61 -18.56
CA VAL A 35 4.67 -16.05 -17.81
C VAL A 35 5.60 -15.29 -18.75
N THR A 36 5.47 -13.97 -18.80
CA THR A 36 6.31 -13.08 -19.58
C THR A 36 7.37 -12.41 -18.70
N ILE A 37 8.63 -12.45 -19.12
CA ILE A 37 9.79 -11.95 -18.39
C ILE A 37 10.72 -11.18 -19.34
N THR A 38 10.90 -9.88 -19.13
CA THR A 38 11.81 -9.03 -19.92
C THR A 38 12.83 -8.38 -19.00
N GLN A 39 14.12 -8.65 -19.23
CA GLN A 39 15.23 -8.15 -18.41
C GLN A 39 16.26 -7.43 -19.29
N ASN A 40 16.49 -6.14 -19.03
CA ASN A 40 17.26 -5.24 -19.87
C ASN A 40 18.33 -4.50 -19.06
N THR A 41 19.56 -5.03 -19.08
CA THR A 41 20.65 -4.50 -18.25
C THR A 41 21.34 -3.32 -18.90
N THR A 42 21.37 -2.17 -18.22
CA THR A 42 21.95 -0.93 -18.79
C THR A 42 23.46 -1.01 -19.01
N LEU A 43 24.15 -1.89 -18.28
CA LEU A 43 25.60 -2.10 -18.38
C LEU A 43 25.93 -3.58 -18.54
N ALA A 44 26.94 -3.84 -19.36
CA ALA A 44 27.37 -5.17 -19.78
C ALA A 44 28.31 -5.83 -18.74
N ASN A 45 27.81 -6.03 -17.53
CA ASN A 45 28.58 -6.53 -16.38
C ASN A 45 27.81 -7.61 -15.62
N LEU A 46 28.45 -8.74 -15.38
CA LEU A 46 27.91 -9.86 -14.61
C LEU A 46 27.45 -9.46 -13.20
N SER A 47 28.12 -8.50 -12.56
CA SER A 47 27.77 -8.02 -11.22
C SER A 47 26.69 -6.92 -11.23
N LEU A 48 25.90 -6.81 -12.30
CA LEU A 48 24.82 -5.84 -12.46
C LEU A 48 23.51 -6.48 -12.99
N GLY A 49 23.45 -7.80 -13.11
CA GLY A 49 22.28 -8.51 -13.60
C GLY A 49 21.05 -8.35 -12.73
N ASN A 50 19.88 -8.53 -13.32
CA ASN A 50 18.60 -8.58 -12.63
C ASN A 50 18.19 -10.05 -12.40
N ASP A 51 17.41 -10.33 -11.36
CA ASP A 51 17.00 -11.69 -10.96
C ASP A 51 15.47 -11.81 -10.91
N VAL A 52 14.96 -12.99 -11.28
CA VAL A 52 13.52 -13.29 -11.38
C VAL A 52 13.28 -14.73 -10.90
N THR A 53 12.36 -14.91 -9.94
CA THR A 53 11.85 -16.23 -9.56
C THR A 53 10.33 -16.26 -9.68
N VAL A 54 9.80 -17.20 -10.46
CA VAL A 54 8.35 -17.50 -10.54
C VAL A 54 8.11 -18.92 -10.07
N GLY A 55 7.15 -19.14 -9.17
CA GLY A 55 6.80 -20.44 -8.61
C GLY A 55 5.29 -20.61 -8.52
N LEU A 56 4.69 -21.27 -9.50
CA LEU A 56 3.26 -21.56 -9.54
C LEU A 56 2.98 -22.99 -9.06
N GLN A 57 2.02 -23.15 -8.16
CA GLN A 57 1.58 -24.44 -7.60
C GLN A 57 0.05 -24.56 -7.56
N THR A 58 -0.50 -25.59 -8.23
CA THR A 58 -1.96 -25.83 -8.31
C THR A 58 -2.71 -24.63 -8.91
N THR A 59 -2.24 -24.09 -10.03
CA THR A 59 -2.74 -22.84 -10.63
C THR A 59 -3.56 -23.07 -11.91
N GLU A 60 -4.52 -22.18 -12.22
CA GLU A 60 -5.28 -22.20 -13.48
C GLU A 60 -5.55 -20.78 -14.03
N ASN A 61 -5.22 -20.53 -15.30
CA ASN A 61 -5.50 -19.28 -16.06
C ASN A 61 -4.87 -17.98 -15.51
N ASN A 62 -3.70 -17.99 -14.90
CA ASN A 62 -3.06 -16.78 -14.36
C ASN A 62 -2.12 -16.10 -15.38
N GLU A 63 -2.05 -14.77 -15.40
CA GLU A 63 -1.11 -13.99 -16.22
C GLU A 63 -0.04 -13.32 -15.33
N ILE A 64 1.24 -13.56 -15.62
CA ILE A 64 2.39 -13.03 -14.89
C ILE A 64 3.26 -12.23 -15.88
N ALA A 65 3.34 -10.89 -15.77
CA ALA A 65 4.25 -10.09 -16.61
C ALA A 65 5.31 -9.31 -15.80
N ILE A 66 6.58 -9.70 -15.98
CA ILE A 66 7.74 -9.14 -15.28
C ILE A 66 8.62 -8.35 -16.26
N LEU A 67 8.89 -7.07 -15.97
CA LEU A 67 9.68 -6.16 -16.79
C LEU A 67 10.74 -5.43 -15.94
N GLN A 68 12.00 -5.86 -16.04
CA GLN A 68 13.14 -5.25 -15.36
C GLN A 68 14.02 -4.48 -16.36
N THR A 69 14.23 -3.19 -16.13
CA THR A 69 15.18 -2.34 -16.89
C THR A 69 16.12 -1.64 -15.92
N GLY A 70 17.44 -1.74 -16.17
CA GLY A 70 18.46 -1.27 -15.23
C GLY A 70 19.25 -2.42 -14.63
N ASN A 71 19.71 -2.30 -13.39
CA ASN A 71 20.73 -3.18 -12.82
C ASN A 71 20.33 -3.69 -11.43
N LEU A 72 20.67 -4.94 -11.09
CA LEU A 72 20.46 -5.52 -9.75
C LEU A 72 19.01 -5.50 -9.25
N ASN A 73 18.02 -5.36 -10.15
CA ASN A 73 16.61 -5.49 -9.75
C ASN A 73 16.28 -6.96 -9.49
N ASN A 74 15.48 -7.26 -8.47
CA ASN A 74 15.06 -8.60 -8.09
C ASN A 74 13.53 -8.68 -8.01
N SER A 75 12.93 -9.76 -8.51
CA SER A 75 11.48 -9.97 -8.43
C SER A 75 11.10 -11.42 -8.18
N GLU A 76 10.19 -11.66 -7.26
CA GLU A 76 9.64 -12.99 -6.93
C GLU A 76 8.12 -13.02 -7.10
N VAL A 77 7.57 -14.08 -7.70
CA VAL A 77 6.12 -14.33 -7.82
C VAL A 77 5.83 -15.78 -7.46
N LEU A 78 5.28 -16.02 -6.26
CA LEU A 78 4.92 -17.36 -5.76
C LEU A 78 3.39 -17.47 -5.62
N ALA A 79 2.74 -18.28 -6.45
CA ALA A 79 1.29 -18.42 -6.42
C ALA A 79 0.86 -19.86 -6.14
N THR A 80 0.06 -20.07 -5.08
CA THR A 80 -0.45 -21.38 -4.68
C THR A 80 -1.98 -21.39 -4.63
N ASN A 81 -2.59 -22.35 -5.33
CA ASN A 81 -4.05 -22.48 -5.50
C ASN A 81 -4.72 -21.24 -6.12
N ALA A 82 -3.99 -20.52 -6.99
CA ALA A 82 -4.46 -19.31 -7.67
C ALA A 82 -5.18 -19.63 -8.99
N GLU A 83 -6.34 -19.02 -9.19
CA GLU A 83 -7.20 -19.21 -10.38
C GLU A 83 -7.52 -17.84 -10.99
N ASP A 84 -7.55 -17.72 -12.32
CA ASP A 84 -7.97 -16.53 -13.09
C ASP A 84 -7.31 -15.18 -12.63
N SER A 85 -6.09 -15.18 -12.09
CA SER A 85 -5.46 -14.01 -11.43
C SER A 85 -4.31 -13.37 -12.24
N PHE A 86 -4.02 -12.08 -11.98
CA PHE A 86 -3.01 -11.27 -12.69
C PHE A 86 -1.90 -10.81 -11.73
N PHE A 87 -0.63 -10.86 -12.16
CA PHE A 87 0.56 -10.69 -11.32
C PHE A 87 1.71 -9.96 -12.04
N ASP A 88 1.68 -8.64 -12.09
CA ASP A 88 2.64 -7.83 -12.86
C ASP A 88 3.73 -7.18 -11.98
N VAL A 89 4.97 -7.17 -12.48
CA VAL A 89 6.13 -6.57 -11.80
C VAL A 89 7.00 -5.77 -12.78
N THR A 90 6.90 -4.44 -12.76
CA THR A 90 7.74 -3.54 -13.58
C THR A 90 8.75 -2.78 -12.73
N GLN A 91 10.05 -2.97 -12.96
CA GLN A 91 11.14 -2.33 -12.21
C GLN A 91 12.06 -1.56 -13.17
N THR A 92 12.28 -0.25 -12.92
CA THR A 92 13.15 0.61 -13.73
C THR A 92 14.18 1.36 -12.87
N GLY A 93 15.43 0.91 -12.91
CA GLY A 93 16.57 1.57 -12.26
C GLY A 93 17.51 0.58 -11.56
N ASN A 94 17.94 0.87 -10.33
CA ASN A 94 19.02 0.08 -9.69
C ASN A 94 18.65 -0.49 -8.31
N ASN A 95 18.84 -1.79 -8.11
CA ASN A 95 18.66 -2.49 -6.83
C ASN A 95 17.22 -2.47 -6.27
N ASN A 96 16.20 -2.39 -7.13
CA ASN A 96 14.81 -2.49 -6.66
C ASN A 96 14.44 -3.96 -6.39
N THR A 97 13.61 -4.24 -5.39
CA THR A 97 13.18 -5.60 -5.01
C THR A 97 11.66 -5.69 -4.92
N ALA A 98 11.07 -6.74 -5.48
CA ALA A 98 9.63 -6.98 -5.49
C ALA A 98 9.32 -8.44 -5.12
N SER A 99 8.24 -8.69 -4.36
CA SER A 99 7.70 -10.03 -4.14
C SER A 99 6.17 -10.02 -4.16
N ILE A 100 5.57 -10.97 -4.86
CA ILE A 100 4.15 -11.28 -4.82
C ILE A 100 4.01 -12.72 -4.34
N THR A 101 3.25 -12.95 -3.27
CA THR A 101 2.99 -14.29 -2.73
C THR A 101 1.50 -14.52 -2.51
N THR A 102 0.92 -15.56 -3.11
CA THR A 102 -0.46 -16.00 -2.85
C THR A 102 -0.50 -17.45 -2.40
N PHE A 103 -1.27 -17.75 -1.35
CA PHE A 103 -1.47 -19.09 -0.80
C PHE A 103 -2.81 -19.18 -0.08
N GLY A 104 -3.15 -20.34 0.50
CA GLY A 104 -4.47 -20.57 1.11
C GLY A 104 -5.37 -21.44 0.23
N ALA A 105 -6.66 -21.54 0.56
CA ALA A 105 -7.57 -22.55 -0.01
C ALA A 105 -8.43 -22.07 -1.20
N THR A 106 -8.42 -20.77 -1.50
CA THR A 106 -9.24 -20.10 -2.52
C THR A 106 -8.54 -18.80 -2.93
N ASN A 107 -7.94 -18.71 -4.11
CA ASN A 107 -7.29 -17.49 -4.63
C ASN A 107 -7.77 -17.17 -6.05
N THR A 108 -9.07 -16.91 -6.22
CA THR A 108 -9.69 -16.77 -7.54
C THR A 108 -9.85 -15.30 -7.94
N GLY A 109 -9.32 -14.90 -9.09
CA GLY A 109 -9.51 -13.58 -9.70
C GLY A 109 -8.82 -12.42 -8.98
N ASN A 110 -7.65 -12.64 -8.37
CA ASN A 110 -6.86 -11.58 -7.74
C ASN A 110 -6.09 -10.77 -8.81
N ASP A 111 -5.78 -9.50 -8.53
CA ASP A 111 -5.21 -8.55 -9.48
C ASP A 111 -4.09 -7.75 -8.78
N VAL A 112 -2.83 -8.03 -9.09
CA VAL A 112 -1.67 -7.54 -8.30
C VAL A 112 -0.57 -6.96 -9.17
N ASP A 113 -0.33 -5.65 -9.00
CA ASP A 113 0.70 -4.88 -9.70
C ASP A 113 1.78 -4.37 -8.74
N ILE A 114 3.06 -4.51 -9.11
CA ILE A 114 4.19 -3.81 -8.49
C ILE A 114 4.96 -3.03 -9.57
N VAL A 115 4.92 -1.70 -9.51
CA VAL A 115 5.71 -0.79 -10.35
C VAL A 115 6.72 -0.04 -9.50
N GLN A 116 8.01 -0.11 -9.84
CA GLN A 116 9.10 0.52 -9.11
C GLN A 116 10.02 1.29 -10.07
N GLN A 117 10.37 2.53 -9.73
CA GLN A 117 11.30 3.37 -10.50
C GLN A 117 12.33 4.04 -9.60
N GLY A 118 13.54 4.25 -10.10
CA GLY A 118 14.63 4.83 -9.32
C GLY A 118 15.50 3.75 -8.67
N ASN A 119 15.80 3.87 -7.37
CA ASN A 119 16.85 3.05 -6.76
C ASN A 119 16.47 2.52 -5.37
N LEU A 120 16.89 1.29 -5.05
CA LEU A 120 16.78 0.68 -3.71
C LEU A 120 15.34 0.51 -3.17
N ASN A 121 14.30 0.62 -4.01
CA ASN A 121 12.93 0.46 -3.56
C ASN A 121 12.59 -1.01 -3.27
N ASN A 122 11.74 -1.29 -2.29
CA ASN A 122 11.35 -2.64 -1.88
C ASN A 122 9.83 -2.78 -1.74
N SER A 123 9.22 -3.81 -2.34
CA SER A 123 7.77 -4.02 -2.33
C SER A 123 7.39 -5.48 -2.09
N SER A 124 6.36 -5.71 -1.28
CA SER A 124 5.81 -7.03 -0.97
C SER A 124 4.28 -7.02 -1.02
N VAL A 125 3.68 -8.04 -1.63
CA VAL A 125 2.23 -8.31 -1.58
C VAL A 125 2.00 -9.77 -1.13
N SER A 126 1.12 -9.97 -0.15
CA SER A 126 0.73 -11.27 0.38
C SER A 126 -0.79 -11.46 0.38
N VAL A 127 -1.28 -12.58 -0.15
CA VAL A 127 -2.69 -12.98 -0.12
C VAL A 127 -2.83 -14.41 0.44
N ASP A 128 -3.28 -14.57 1.69
CA ASP A 128 -3.62 -15.87 2.30
C ASP A 128 -5.11 -16.20 2.06
N GLY A 129 -5.49 -16.34 0.80
CA GLY A 129 -6.84 -16.68 0.39
C GLY A 129 -7.77 -15.47 0.28
N GLY A 130 -8.91 -15.75 -0.36
CA GLY A 130 -9.88 -14.76 -0.77
C GLY A 130 -9.97 -14.65 -2.28
N SER A 131 -11.14 -14.27 -2.77
CA SER A 131 -11.37 -14.03 -4.21
C SER A 131 -11.49 -12.53 -4.50
N SER A 132 -11.04 -12.13 -5.69
CA SER A 132 -11.18 -10.76 -6.19
C SER A 132 -10.52 -9.68 -5.33
N ASN A 133 -9.35 -9.97 -4.74
CA ASN A 133 -8.54 -8.94 -4.10
C ASN A 133 -7.68 -8.20 -5.13
N VAL A 134 -7.52 -6.89 -4.93
CA VAL A 134 -6.71 -6.01 -5.79
C VAL A 134 -5.59 -5.39 -4.97
N ALA A 135 -4.37 -5.35 -5.50
CA ALA A 135 -3.24 -4.66 -4.87
C ALA A 135 -2.36 -3.99 -5.94
N ASN A 136 -2.41 -2.65 -6.04
CA ASN A 136 -1.54 -1.90 -6.97
C ASN A 136 -0.54 -1.05 -6.16
N ILE A 137 0.74 -1.32 -6.37
CA ILE A 137 1.86 -0.64 -5.69
C ILE A 137 2.69 0.10 -6.74
N ASN A 138 2.81 1.42 -6.61
CA ASN A 138 3.66 2.26 -7.44
C ASN A 138 4.67 3.00 -6.56
N ILE A 139 5.97 2.80 -6.79
CA ILE A 139 7.05 3.49 -6.10
C ILE A 139 7.98 4.16 -7.10
N GLN A 140 8.37 5.39 -6.80
CA GLN A 140 9.43 6.11 -7.50
C GLN A 140 10.37 6.75 -6.45
N GLY A 141 11.57 7.18 -6.87
CA GLY A 141 12.54 7.84 -5.97
C GLY A 141 13.68 6.96 -5.47
N PHE A 142 14.00 7.01 -4.17
CA PHE A 142 15.16 6.34 -3.56
C PHE A 142 14.84 5.70 -2.20
N ASP A 143 15.12 4.39 -2.05
CA ASP A 143 15.16 3.66 -0.76
C ASP A 143 13.81 3.64 -0.02
N ASN A 144 12.70 3.49 -0.74
CA ASN A 144 11.33 3.41 -0.18
C ASN A 144 10.84 1.96 -0.04
N VAL A 145 9.91 1.70 0.89
CA VAL A 145 9.38 0.37 1.23
C VAL A 145 7.83 0.35 1.22
N THR A 146 7.23 -0.73 0.71
CA THR A 146 5.77 -0.96 0.75
C THR A 146 5.41 -2.42 1.05
N GLU A 147 4.39 -2.65 1.88
CA GLU A 147 3.85 -3.99 2.17
C GLU A 147 2.32 -4.01 2.15
N ALA A 148 1.73 -4.98 1.45
CA ALA A 148 0.28 -5.22 1.38
C ALA A 148 -0.05 -6.66 1.82
N SER A 149 -1.01 -6.86 2.73
CA SER A 149 -1.31 -8.18 3.29
C SER A 149 -2.81 -8.42 3.58
N PHE A 150 -3.46 -9.31 2.82
CA PHE A 150 -4.88 -9.66 2.96
C PHE A 150 -5.04 -11.15 3.26
N ASN A 151 -5.61 -11.51 4.42
CA ASN A 151 -5.47 -12.89 4.94
C ASN A 151 -6.77 -13.56 5.42
N GLY A 152 -6.88 -14.87 5.15
CA GLY A 152 -7.96 -15.78 5.53
C GLY A 152 -9.03 -15.93 4.44
N SER A 153 -9.66 -17.11 4.34
CA SER A 153 -10.66 -17.42 3.29
C SER A 153 -11.96 -16.57 3.31
N GLY A 154 -12.09 -15.65 4.27
CA GLY A 154 -13.12 -14.61 4.28
C GLY A 154 -12.73 -13.32 3.55
N ALA A 155 -11.44 -13.12 3.23
CA ALA A 155 -10.85 -11.93 2.64
C ALA A 155 -11.24 -11.73 1.16
N ASN A 156 -12.53 -11.57 0.86
CA ASN A 156 -13.02 -11.44 -0.51
C ASN A 156 -13.30 -9.97 -0.86
N GLY A 157 -12.83 -9.53 -2.04
CA GLY A 157 -13.12 -8.19 -2.57
C GLY A 157 -12.45 -7.05 -1.82
N ASN A 158 -11.22 -7.22 -1.32
CA ASN A 158 -10.47 -6.14 -0.66
C ASN A 158 -9.51 -5.44 -1.65
N THR A 159 -9.12 -4.20 -1.36
CA THR A 159 -8.26 -3.38 -2.25
C THR A 159 -7.14 -2.65 -1.48
N VAL A 160 -5.87 -2.83 -1.87
CA VAL A 160 -4.73 -1.95 -1.50
C VAL A 160 -4.32 -1.08 -2.69
N LEU A 161 -4.07 0.20 -2.46
CA LEU A 161 -3.41 1.10 -3.40
C LEU A 161 -2.28 1.87 -2.69
N ASN A 162 -1.03 1.77 -3.18
CA ASN A 162 0.14 2.47 -2.60
C ASN A 162 0.88 3.27 -3.69
N THR A 163 1.29 4.53 -3.45
CA THR A 163 1.77 5.42 -4.55
C THR A 163 2.79 6.51 -4.13
N ILE A 164 4.08 6.16 -4.11
CA ILE A 164 5.23 7.06 -3.76
C ILE A 164 5.91 7.61 -5.03
N ASN A 165 6.40 8.86 -5.03
CA ASN A 165 6.84 9.57 -6.25
C ASN A 165 8.35 9.82 -6.40
N ASP A 166 8.75 10.25 -7.61
CA ASP A 166 10.09 10.78 -7.88
C ASP A 166 10.39 11.97 -6.94
N GLY A 167 11.67 12.15 -6.59
CA GLY A 167 12.10 13.02 -5.48
C GLY A 167 12.05 12.35 -4.09
N SER A 168 11.02 11.56 -3.81
CA SER A 168 10.78 10.96 -2.48
C SER A 168 11.87 9.96 -2.04
N ARG A 169 12.15 9.94 -0.74
CA ARG A 169 13.27 9.26 -0.11
C ARG A 169 12.93 8.66 1.26
N ASN A 170 13.26 7.39 1.47
CA ASN A 170 13.15 6.67 2.75
C ASN A 170 11.71 6.52 3.30
N ASN A 171 10.69 6.40 2.45
CA ASN A 171 9.28 6.30 2.88
C ASN A 171 8.83 4.85 3.10
N SER A 172 7.82 4.62 3.96
CA SER A 172 7.37 3.28 4.37
C SER A 172 5.84 3.16 4.41
N VAL A 173 5.27 2.20 3.67
CA VAL A 173 3.82 1.90 3.66
C VAL A 173 3.56 0.47 4.13
N THR A 174 2.53 0.30 4.96
CA THR A 174 2.03 -1.04 5.34
C THR A 174 0.51 -1.03 5.41
N ASN A 175 -0.15 -1.93 4.68
CA ASN A 175 -1.62 -2.07 4.68
C ASN A 175 -2.00 -3.52 4.98
N THR A 176 -2.89 -3.75 5.96
CA THR A 176 -3.31 -5.09 6.38
C THR A 176 -4.83 -5.23 6.45
N VAL A 177 -5.41 -6.25 5.80
CA VAL A 177 -6.78 -6.73 6.05
C VAL A 177 -6.73 -8.11 6.72
N ASN A 178 -7.31 -8.18 7.91
CA ASN A 178 -7.36 -9.35 8.77
C ASN A 178 -8.70 -10.09 8.58
N GLY A 179 -8.91 -10.58 7.36
CA GLY A 179 -10.14 -11.23 6.93
C GLY A 179 -11.34 -10.30 6.78
N GLY A 180 -12.50 -10.89 6.50
CA GLY A 180 -13.73 -10.15 6.19
C GLY A 180 -13.77 -9.57 4.76
N THR A 181 -14.94 -9.11 4.35
CA THR A 181 -15.22 -8.77 2.94
C THR A 181 -15.32 -7.27 2.70
N GLY A 182 -14.78 -6.79 1.58
CA GLY A 182 -15.00 -5.43 1.11
C GLY A 182 -14.33 -4.35 1.95
N ASN A 183 -13.08 -4.58 2.37
CA ASN A 183 -12.24 -3.59 3.04
C ASN A 183 -11.32 -2.88 2.02
N THR A 184 -11.01 -1.60 2.23
CA THR A 184 -10.22 -0.80 1.27
C THR A 184 -9.19 0.09 1.97
N ALA A 185 -7.91 -0.09 1.64
CA ALA A 185 -6.77 0.67 2.16
C ALA A 185 -6.02 1.37 1.00
N ASP A 186 -5.54 2.59 1.20
CA ASP A 186 -5.17 3.49 0.09
C ASP A 186 -4.24 4.63 0.56
N VAL A 187 -3.03 4.79 -0.06
CA VAL A 187 -2.08 5.95 -0.13
C VAL A 187 -0.61 5.72 0.39
N LEU A 188 0.34 6.59 -0.02
CA LEU A 188 1.42 7.32 0.74
C LEU A 188 2.15 8.28 -0.22
N ILE A 189 2.01 9.61 -0.10
CA ILE A 189 2.22 10.60 -1.18
C ILE A 189 3.04 11.84 -0.70
N GLN A 190 3.93 12.58 -1.40
CA GLN A 190 4.76 12.46 -2.64
C GLN A 190 5.74 13.68 -2.77
N ASP A 191 7.08 13.49 -2.87
CA ASP A 191 8.22 14.48 -2.91
C ASP A 191 9.13 14.59 -1.63
N GLY A 192 9.16 13.53 -0.79
CA GLY A 192 9.48 13.66 0.65
C GLY A 192 10.65 12.94 1.29
N TRP A 193 10.91 13.28 2.56
CA TRP A 193 11.87 12.59 3.43
C TRP A 193 11.18 11.92 4.63
N THR A 194 11.34 10.60 4.73
CA THR A 194 11.07 9.80 5.94
C THR A 194 9.62 9.84 6.46
N ASN A 195 8.66 9.44 5.62
CA ASN A 195 7.24 9.37 5.95
C ASN A 195 6.75 7.90 6.10
N GLN A 196 5.72 7.69 6.94
CA GLN A 196 5.28 6.36 7.41
C GLN A 196 3.76 6.22 7.58
N ILE A 197 3.16 5.27 6.85
CA ILE A 197 1.77 4.77 7.01
C ILE A 197 1.74 3.46 7.78
N THR A 198 0.66 3.20 8.53
CA THR A 198 0.25 1.81 8.85
C THR A 198 -1.28 1.65 8.91
N THR A 199 -1.87 1.10 7.85
CA THR A 199 -3.31 0.81 7.77
C THR A 199 -3.61 -0.59 8.29
N THR A 200 -4.64 -0.72 9.13
CA THR A 200 -5.12 -2.02 9.62
C THR A 200 -6.64 -2.12 9.62
N GLN A 201 -7.18 -3.16 8.98
CA GLN A 201 -8.60 -3.37 8.76
C GLN A 201 -9.02 -4.79 9.18
N ASN A 202 -9.82 -4.87 10.24
CA ASN A 202 -10.39 -6.11 10.75
C ASN A 202 -11.89 -6.16 10.44
N GLY A 203 -12.44 -7.36 10.28
CA GLY A 203 -13.86 -7.52 9.98
C GLY A 203 -14.23 -7.08 8.56
N SER A 204 -15.48 -6.70 8.31
CA SER A 204 -15.98 -6.40 6.94
C SER A 204 -16.37 -4.92 6.77
N GLY A 205 -16.16 -4.36 5.58
CA GLY A 205 -16.61 -3.01 5.22
C GLY A 205 -15.81 -1.83 5.80
N SER A 206 -14.57 -2.07 6.25
CA SER A 206 -13.65 -1.05 6.76
C SER A 206 -13.00 -0.24 5.61
N GLN A 207 -12.83 1.08 5.75
CA GLN A 207 -12.33 1.97 4.68
C GLN A 207 -11.28 3.03 5.15
N ALA A 208 -10.11 3.11 4.48
CA ALA A 208 -9.06 4.17 4.37
C ALA A 208 -7.59 3.76 4.72
N ASP A 209 -6.60 4.62 4.42
CA ASP A 209 -5.66 5.32 5.36
C ASP A 209 -4.66 6.22 4.61
N ILE A 210 -4.91 7.54 4.59
CA ILE A 210 -4.73 8.42 3.42
C ILE A 210 -3.64 9.47 3.63
N ASP A 211 -2.36 9.09 3.52
CA ASP A 211 -1.30 9.87 4.17
C ASP A 211 -0.39 10.63 3.20
N VAL A 212 -0.29 11.93 3.41
CA VAL A 212 0.09 12.90 2.38
C VAL A 212 1.14 13.82 2.95
N THR A 213 2.10 14.21 2.12
CA THR A 213 3.39 14.70 2.57
C THR A 213 3.99 15.61 1.47
N ASP A 214 4.96 16.46 1.83
CA ASP A 214 5.98 17.13 0.99
C ASP A 214 5.68 18.59 0.56
N PHE A 215 6.18 19.68 1.19
CA PHE A 215 7.28 19.96 2.16
C PHE A 215 7.43 19.11 3.43
N SER A 216 6.51 18.19 3.65
CA SER A 216 6.45 17.20 4.71
C SER A 216 7.56 16.15 4.82
N ASP A 217 8.70 16.64 5.33
CA ASP A 217 9.57 15.86 6.23
C ASP A 217 8.77 15.32 7.46
N ASN A 218 8.82 14.01 7.77
CA ASN A 218 8.46 13.33 9.06
C ASN A 218 6.98 12.93 9.37
N ASN A 219 6.21 12.42 8.42
CA ASN A 219 4.75 12.29 8.50
C ASN A 219 4.36 10.88 8.95
N THR A 220 3.58 10.74 10.03
CA THR A 220 3.52 9.48 10.81
C THR A 220 2.10 9.08 11.19
N VAL A 221 1.68 7.85 10.84
CA VAL A 221 0.24 7.49 10.78
C VAL A 221 -0.06 6.11 11.34
N SER A 222 -1.29 5.91 11.83
CA SER A 222 -1.94 4.60 11.69
C SER A 222 -3.47 4.65 11.77
N LEU A 223 -4.14 4.05 10.78
CA LEU A 223 -5.51 3.55 10.91
C LEU A 223 -5.58 2.23 11.66
N THR A 224 -6.61 2.07 12.49
CA THR A 224 -7.13 0.74 12.86
C THR A 224 -8.65 0.67 12.74
N GLN A 225 -9.16 -0.42 12.15
CA GLN A 225 -10.57 -0.64 11.82
C GLN A 225 -11.06 -2.04 12.18
N ASN A 226 -12.36 -2.19 12.46
CA ASN A 226 -13.05 -3.34 13.03
C ASN A 226 -14.55 -3.30 12.64
N ASP A 227 -14.98 -4.02 11.60
CA ASP A 227 -16.40 -4.16 11.16
C ASP A 227 -17.17 -2.84 10.91
N THR A 228 -17.17 -2.37 9.65
CA THR A 228 -17.80 -1.13 9.10
C THR A 228 -17.13 0.21 9.42
N ASN A 229 -15.88 0.17 9.87
CA ASN A 229 -15.11 1.34 10.32
C ASN A 229 -14.70 2.32 9.15
N THR A 230 -14.53 3.65 9.37
CA THR A 230 -14.56 4.63 8.22
C THR A 230 -13.72 5.94 8.28
N ALA A 231 -12.58 6.01 7.56
CA ALA A 231 -11.69 7.18 7.21
C ALA A 231 -10.40 7.47 8.05
N SER A 232 -9.23 7.72 7.44
CA SER A 232 -7.90 7.83 8.12
C SER A 232 -6.81 8.51 7.23
N VAL A 233 -5.72 9.13 7.77
CA VAL A 233 -4.79 10.16 7.15
C VAL A 233 -3.51 10.35 8.06
N THR A 234 -2.36 10.91 7.63
CA THR A 234 -1.43 11.86 8.34
C THR A 234 -0.67 12.74 7.34
N ILE A 235 -0.34 13.95 7.79
CA ILE A 235 0.61 14.92 7.21
C ILE A 235 1.38 15.54 8.44
N ASP A 236 2.62 16.07 8.38
CA ASP A 236 3.40 16.74 9.50
C ASP A 236 4.69 17.52 9.08
N GLY A 237 5.10 18.55 9.84
CA GLY A 237 6.53 18.95 10.02
C GLY A 237 7.05 20.38 9.67
N ALA A 238 6.20 21.38 9.36
CA ALA A 238 6.54 22.70 8.78
C ALA A 238 7.01 22.82 7.30
N SER A 239 6.94 21.84 6.40
CA SER A 239 5.78 20.98 6.13
C SER A 239 4.47 21.67 6.46
N TRP A 240 3.93 22.44 5.53
CA TRP A 240 2.61 23.02 5.73
C TRP A 240 1.56 21.91 5.73
N THR A 241 0.51 22.11 6.54
CA THR A 241 -0.43 21.06 6.98
C THR A 241 0.26 19.88 7.69
N ASN A 242 -0.11 19.64 8.94
CA ASN A 242 -0.25 18.27 9.42
C ASN A 242 -1.61 17.73 8.90
N SER A 243 -1.97 16.46 9.17
CA SER A 243 -3.36 15.97 9.23
C SER A 243 -3.44 14.47 9.55
N VAL A 244 -3.14 13.94 10.76
CA VAL A 244 -3.52 12.52 11.11
C VAL A 244 -4.99 12.32 10.76
N THR A 245 -5.51 11.14 10.57
CA THR A 245 -6.88 10.68 10.74
C THR A 245 -6.70 9.22 11.13
N ILE A 246 -7.69 8.71 11.81
CA ILE A 246 -7.94 7.37 12.32
C ILE A 246 -9.45 7.22 12.08
N SER A 247 -10.05 6.04 11.89
CA SER A 247 -11.50 5.92 12.13
C SER A 247 -12.14 4.57 12.27
N GLN A 248 -13.01 4.51 13.27
CA GLN A 248 -13.91 3.43 13.59
C GLN A 248 -15.41 3.81 13.40
N TYR A 249 -16.27 2.87 13.02
CA TYR A 249 -17.73 2.97 12.74
C TYR A 249 -18.41 1.58 12.95
N ASN A 250 -19.36 1.47 13.90
CA ASN A 250 -19.49 0.42 14.93
C ASN A 250 -18.46 0.58 16.06
N ASN A 251 -18.93 0.93 17.26
CA ASN A 251 -18.06 1.39 18.36
C ASN A 251 -17.14 2.52 17.88
N ASN A 252 -17.80 3.53 17.30
CA ASN A 252 -17.23 4.42 16.30
C ASN A 252 -16.15 5.32 16.88
N SER A 253 -15.03 5.49 16.16
CA SER A 253 -13.95 6.38 16.53
C SER A 253 -12.99 6.91 15.45
N VAL A 254 -13.30 8.04 14.76
CA VAL A 254 -12.29 8.87 14.03
C VAL A 254 -11.21 9.40 15.00
N ASP A 255 -10.00 9.75 14.55
CA ASP A 255 -9.11 10.72 15.26
C ASP A 255 -8.07 11.39 14.32
N ILE A 256 -8.13 12.71 14.08
CA ILE A 256 -7.19 13.47 13.20
C ILE A 256 -6.07 14.06 14.12
N ASP A 257 -4.89 14.53 13.66
CA ASP A 257 -3.86 15.16 14.57
C ASP A 257 -2.81 16.05 13.90
N LEU A 258 -2.52 17.22 14.52
CA LEU A 258 -1.86 18.33 13.83
C LEU A 258 -1.05 19.37 14.65
N VAL A 259 0.20 19.63 14.23
CA VAL A 259 1.23 20.33 15.04
C VAL A 259 2.18 21.31 14.29
N ASP A 260 2.97 22.05 15.09
CA ASP A 260 4.25 22.73 14.86
C ASP A 260 4.59 23.29 13.45
N ASN A 261 4.33 24.59 13.23
CA ASN A 261 4.59 25.37 11.99
C ASN A 261 4.02 24.78 10.69
N SER A 262 3.31 23.67 10.80
CA SER A 262 2.40 23.19 9.78
C SER A 262 1.19 24.11 9.82
N ASP A 263 1.29 25.25 9.16
CA ASP A 263 0.18 26.21 9.10
C ASP A 263 -1.01 25.60 8.34
N SER A 264 -2.20 26.11 8.62
CA SER A 264 -3.48 25.54 8.17
C SER A 264 -3.74 24.13 8.70
N ASN A 265 -3.46 23.90 9.98
CA ASN A 265 -3.76 22.61 10.59
C ASN A 265 -5.29 22.39 10.71
N ILE A 266 -5.85 21.50 9.88
CA ILE A 266 -7.28 21.16 9.78
C ILE A 266 -7.56 19.77 10.39
N LEU A 267 -8.08 19.73 11.62
CA LEU A 267 -8.36 18.48 12.34
C LEU A 267 -9.88 18.19 12.40
N THR A 268 -10.38 17.00 12.02
CA THR A 268 -11.85 16.73 11.91
C THR A 268 -12.32 15.32 12.30
N VAL A 269 -13.07 15.17 13.39
CA VAL A 269 -13.38 13.87 13.98
C VAL A 269 -14.87 13.56 14.06
N THR A 270 -15.27 12.37 13.60
CA THR A 270 -16.65 11.96 13.34
C THR A 270 -16.94 10.56 13.90
N GLN A 271 -17.96 10.37 14.72
CA GLN A 271 -18.20 9.10 15.43
C GLN A 271 -19.74 8.88 15.58
N SER A 272 -20.31 7.68 15.40
CA SER A 272 -21.78 7.46 15.54
C SER A 272 -22.28 6.03 15.89
N THR A 273 -21.95 5.51 17.06
CA THR A 273 -22.81 4.58 17.84
C THR A 273 -23.00 5.15 19.24
N ASN A 274 -23.68 4.42 20.13
CA ASN A 274 -23.41 4.55 21.56
C ASN A 274 -21.88 4.65 21.80
N ASP A 275 -21.49 5.55 22.71
CA ASP A 275 -20.11 5.80 23.14
C ASP A 275 -19.17 6.27 22.01
N SER A 276 -19.70 7.11 21.11
CA SER A 276 -18.89 7.94 20.23
C SER A 276 -18.01 8.91 21.05
N SER A 277 -16.74 9.08 20.71
CA SER A 277 -15.68 9.80 21.45
C SER A 277 -14.67 10.61 20.57
N ALA A 278 -15.17 11.58 19.81
CA ALA A 278 -14.42 12.35 18.83
C ALA A 278 -13.51 13.43 19.46
N LEU A 279 -12.23 13.44 19.08
CA LEU A 279 -11.15 14.22 19.68
C LEU A 279 -10.51 15.15 18.64
N VAL A 280 -10.29 16.42 18.97
CA VAL A 280 -9.55 17.34 18.12
C VAL A 280 -8.54 18.18 18.93
N SER A 281 -7.49 18.62 18.27
CA SER A 281 -6.18 19.08 18.71
C SER A 281 -5.55 20.01 17.66
N LEU A 282 -4.81 21.03 18.07
CA LEU A 282 -4.04 21.90 17.17
C LEU A 282 -2.91 22.49 18.01
N THR A 283 -1.65 22.46 17.57
CA THR A 283 -0.57 23.09 18.36
C THR A 283 0.46 23.86 17.52
N SER A 284 0.88 25.02 18.01
CA SER A 284 1.97 25.88 17.49
C SER A 284 1.95 26.12 15.97
N SER A 285 0.79 26.47 15.43
CA SER A 285 0.52 26.58 13.99
C SER A 285 -0.62 27.59 13.74
N ASP A 286 -0.64 28.27 12.59
CA ASP A 286 -1.57 29.38 12.33
C ASP A 286 -2.72 29.02 11.36
N SER A 287 -3.89 29.62 11.62
CA SER A 287 -5.15 29.47 10.86
C SER A 287 -5.78 28.08 10.89
N ASN A 288 -5.65 27.43 12.04
CA ASN A 288 -6.04 26.04 12.25
C ASN A 288 -7.56 25.84 12.37
N ALA A 289 -8.11 24.76 11.81
CA ALA A 289 -9.55 24.49 11.75
C ALA A 289 -9.91 23.16 12.41
N VAL A 290 -11.07 23.12 13.06
CA VAL A 290 -11.49 21.99 13.89
C VAL A 290 -12.98 21.69 13.76
N SER A 291 -13.32 20.41 13.54
CA SER A 291 -14.70 19.94 13.54
C SER A 291 -14.86 18.59 14.25
N ILE A 292 -15.71 18.53 15.29
CA ILE A 292 -16.08 17.30 16.01
C ILE A 292 -17.57 17.00 15.86
N SER A 293 -17.96 15.76 15.52
CA SER A 293 -19.37 15.40 15.28
C SER A 293 -19.76 13.98 15.74
N GLN A 294 -20.87 13.85 16.48
CA GLN A 294 -21.22 12.64 17.23
C GLN A 294 -22.74 12.37 17.40
N ASN A 295 -23.12 11.13 17.75
CA ASN A 295 -24.52 10.75 18.03
C ASN A 295 -24.68 9.59 19.06
N ALA A 296 -25.29 9.92 20.22
CA ALA A 296 -25.60 9.08 21.39
C ALA A 296 -24.44 8.64 22.33
N TRP A 297 -24.51 9.10 23.60
CA TRP A 297 -23.50 8.87 24.67
C TRP A 297 -22.12 9.46 24.33
N ASP A 298 -22.16 10.65 23.73
CA ASP A 298 -21.03 11.24 23.01
C ASP A 298 -19.99 11.97 23.89
N VAL A 299 -18.71 11.93 23.50
CA VAL A 299 -17.60 12.77 24.04
C VAL A 299 -16.85 13.52 22.94
N ALA A 300 -17.07 14.84 22.83
CA ALA A 300 -16.48 15.70 21.79
C ALA A 300 -15.48 16.68 22.41
N SER A 301 -14.19 16.54 22.11
CA SER A 301 -13.13 17.25 22.84
C SER A 301 -12.16 18.01 21.93
N VAL A 302 -12.24 19.34 21.87
CA VAL A 302 -11.34 20.18 21.04
C VAL A 302 -10.25 20.87 21.86
N TYR A 303 -9.03 20.86 21.33
CA TYR A 303 -7.88 21.61 21.85
C TYR A 303 -7.17 22.43 20.77
N GLY A 304 -6.56 23.54 21.21
CA GLY A 304 -5.81 24.46 20.39
C GLY A 304 -4.80 25.24 21.23
N THR A 305 -3.51 25.05 21.00
CA THR A 305 -2.42 25.54 21.89
C THR A 305 -1.41 26.35 21.10
N ASN A 306 -1.15 27.60 21.47
CA ASN A 306 -0.34 28.56 20.69
C ASN A 306 -0.80 28.75 19.22
N ALA A 307 -2.01 28.34 18.88
CA ALA A 307 -2.56 28.43 17.53
C ALA A 307 -3.26 29.78 17.30
N VAL A 308 -2.84 30.56 16.31
CA VAL A 308 -3.47 31.85 15.98
C VAL A 308 -4.60 31.64 14.97
N ASN A 309 -5.70 32.40 15.08
CA ASN A 309 -6.93 32.25 14.28
C ASN A 309 -7.61 30.85 14.34
N ALA A 310 -7.28 30.01 15.32
CA ALA A 310 -7.87 28.68 15.46
C ALA A 310 -9.41 28.72 15.59
N THR A 311 -10.13 27.94 14.78
CA THR A 311 -11.60 27.84 14.81
C THR A 311 -12.05 26.45 15.24
N VAL A 312 -12.90 26.41 16.27
CA VAL A 312 -13.24 25.24 17.10
C VAL A 312 -14.74 24.92 17.03
N THR A 313 -15.11 23.72 16.57
CA THR A 313 -16.51 23.26 16.54
C THR A 313 -16.69 21.87 17.15
N ILE A 314 -17.69 21.76 18.03
CA ILE A 314 -18.15 20.53 18.70
C ILE A 314 -19.64 20.37 18.42
N LEU A 315 -20.07 19.17 18.02
CA LEU A 315 -21.48 18.81 17.91
C LEU A 315 -21.74 17.38 18.44
N GLN A 316 -22.75 17.27 19.30
CA GLN A 316 -23.19 16.04 19.98
C GLN A 316 -24.73 16.04 20.03
N ASN A 317 -25.38 14.87 20.04
CA ASN A 317 -26.85 14.76 19.93
C ASN A 317 -27.47 13.71 20.88
#